data_AF-A0AAW5FH55-F1
#
_entry.id   AF-A0AAW5FH55-F1
#
_cell.length_a   1.000
_cell.length_b   1.000
_cell.length_c   1.000
_cell.angle_alpha   90.00
_cell.angle_beta   90.00
_cell.angle_gamma   90.00
#
_symmetry.space_group_name_H-M   'P 1'
#
loop_
_entity.id
_entity.type
_entity.pdbx_description
1 polymer ?
#
loop_
_entity_poly.entity_id
_entity_poly.type
_entity_poly.pdbx_seq_one_letter_code
_entity_poly.pdbx_strand_id
1 'polypeptide(L)'
;MAKGLEYRALGRRGVIIPTPLYADDQLVAHVVLGEYADHWREVRRVLERDGMPSARPSIRHLYYVPAVLKFIDNREGTGGLEADYPEDGPDRFGP
;
A
#
# COMPACT_ATOMS: atom_id res chain seq x y z
N MET A 1 5.42 -21.04 -14.28
CA MET A 1 4.14 -20.89 -13.53
C MET A 1 4.09 -19.46 -13.02
N ALA A 2 3.21 -18.61 -13.57
CA ALA A 2 3.05 -17.25 -13.07
C ALA A 2 2.42 -17.34 -11.66
N LYS A 3 3.14 -16.90 -10.63
CA LYS A 3 2.56 -16.70 -9.30
C LYS A 3 1.40 -15.72 -9.47
N GLY A 4 0.18 -16.19 -9.24
CA GLY A 4 -1.03 -15.37 -9.39
C GLY A 4 -0.91 -14.12 -8.52
N LEU A 5 -1.32 -12.97 -9.07
CA LEU A 5 -1.49 -11.77 -8.25
C LEU A 5 -2.53 -12.11 -7.17
N GLU A 6 -2.10 -12.14 -5.91
CA GLU A 6 -3.03 -12.19 -4.78
C GLU A 6 -3.65 -10.82 -4.62
N TYR A 7 -4.94 -10.73 -4.95
CA TYR A 7 -5.76 -9.56 -4.67
C TYR A 7 -6.47 -9.77 -3.35
N ARG A 8 -6.28 -8.88 -2.37
CA ARG A 8 -7.01 -8.92 -1.09
C ARG A 8 -7.95 -7.73 -0.99
N ALA A 9 -9.13 -8.01 -0.46
CA ALA A 9 -10.23 -7.09 -0.26
C ALA A 9 -9.97 -6.16 0.93
N LEU A 10 -9.90 -4.85 0.70
CA LEU A 10 -9.80 -3.83 1.75
C LEU A 10 -11.07 -2.98 1.78
N GLY A 11 -11.65 -2.73 2.96
CA GLY A 11 -12.91 -1.98 3.05
C GLY A 11 -13.40 -1.58 4.44
N ARG A 12 -13.78 -0.30 4.59
CA ARG A 12 -14.73 0.19 5.62
C ARG A 12 -16.06 0.48 4.92
N ARG A 13 -17.19 0.11 5.54
CA ARG A 13 -18.58 0.26 5.00
C ARG A 13 -18.95 -0.62 3.78
N GLY A 14 -18.30 -1.77 3.60
CA GLY A 14 -18.72 -2.76 2.58
C GLY A 14 -18.18 -2.52 1.17
N VAL A 15 -17.29 -1.55 0.97
CA VAL A 15 -16.56 -1.38 -0.29
C VAL A 15 -15.32 -2.26 -0.25
N ILE A 16 -15.29 -3.32 -1.05
CA ILE A 16 -14.13 -4.19 -1.21
C ILE A 16 -13.26 -3.64 -2.35
N ILE A 17 -12.07 -3.16 -2.02
CA ILE A 17 -11.05 -2.78 -3.02
C ILE A 17 -10.06 -3.94 -3.13
N PRO A 18 -10.07 -4.72 -4.23
CA PRO A 18 -9.05 -5.74 -4.48
C PRO A 18 -7.74 -5.04 -4.81
N THR A 19 -6.83 -4.97 -3.84
CA THR A 19 -5.48 -4.42 -4.06
C THR A 19 -4.47 -5.55 -4.14
N PRO A 20 -3.47 -5.47 -5.04
CA PRO A 20 -2.37 -6.41 -5.03
C PRO A 20 -1.49 -6.17 -3.81
N LEU A 21 -0.83 -7.22 -3.33
CA LEU A 21 0.10 -7.14 -2.20
C LEU A 21 1.26 -6.14 -2.45
N TYR A 22 1.70 -6.09 -3.71
CA TYR A 22 2.74 -5.19 -4.19
C TYR A 22 2.26 -4.42 -5.41
N ALA A 23 2.53 -3.12 -5.43
CA ALA A 23 2.12 -2.23 -6.51
C ALA A 23 3.24 -1.28 -6.89
N ASP A 24 3.24 -0.87 -8.15
CA ASP A 24 4.10 0.21 -8.61
C ASP A 24 3.54 1.58 -8.17
N ASP A 25 4.31 2.62 -8.45
CA ASP A 25 4.00 4.00 -8.10
C ASP A 25 2.64 4.46 -8.67
N GLN A 26 2.30 4.01 -9.89
CA GLN A 26 1.07 4.41 -10.57
C GLN A 26 -0.17 3.80 -9.91
N LEU A 27 -0.12 2.50 -9.60
CA LEU A 27 -1.26 1.85 -8.96
C LEU A 27 -1.45 2.34 -7.52
N VAL A 28 -0.38 2.57 -6.75
CA VAL A 28 -0.48 3.20 -5.42
C VAL A 28 -1.08 4.60 -5.52
N ALA A 29 -0.66 5.40 -6.50
CA ALA A 29 -1.21 6.73 -6.74
C ALA A 29 -2.73 6.69 -6.91
N HIS A 30 -3.24 5.78 -7.75
CA HIS A 30 -4.68 5.63 -7.96
C HIS A 30 -5.41 5.12 -6.72
N VAL A 31 -4.81 4.22 -5.94
CA VAL A 31 -5.44 3.70 -4.72
C VAL A 31 -5.53 4.79 -3.65
N VAL A 32 -4.50 5.63 -3.50
CA VAL A 32 -4.43 6.63 -2.42
C VAL A 32 -5.12 7.94 -2.81
N LEU A 33 -4.90 8.43 -4.04
CA LEU A 33 -5.37 9.74 -4.50
C LEU A 33 -6.56 9.67 -5.48
N GLY A 34 -6.91 8.47 -5.99
CA GLY A 34 -8.01 8.30 -6.93
C GLY A 34 -7.80 9.10 -8.21
N GLU A 35 -8.70 10.07 -8.43
CA GLU A 35 -8.73 10.98 -9.58
C GLU A 35 -7.50 11.90 -9.63
N TYR A 36 -6.85 12.13 -8.47
CA TYR A 36 -5.69 13.02 -8.34
C TYR A 36 -4.35 12.27 -8.40
N ALA A 37 -4.32 11.06 -8.97
CA ALA A 37 -3.13 10.23 -9.07
C ALA A 37 -1.92 10.94 -9.72
N ASP A 38 -2.16 11.87 -10.64
CA ASP A 38 -1.10 12.65 -11.31
C ASP A 38 -0.27 13.50 -10.33
N HIS A 39 -0.82 13.86 -9.17
CA HIS A 39 -0.12 14.63 -8.12
C HIS A 39 0.73 13.76 -7.18
N TRP A 40 0.73 12.43 -7.37
CA TRP A 40 1.40 11.50 -6.48
C TRP A 40 2.88 11.79 -6.29
N ARG A 41 3.61 12.19 -7.34
CA ARG A 41 5.04 12.49 -7.23
C ARG A 41 5.37 13.63 -6.25
N GLU A 42 4.47 14.60 -6.12
CA GLU A 42 4.62 15.74 -5.20
C GLU A 42 4.26 15.31 -3.78
N VAL A 43 3.12 14.63 -3.64
CA VAL A 43 2.58 14.19 -2.35
C VAL A 43 3.45 13.10 -1.71
N ARG A 44 3.90 12.11 -2.48
CA ARG A 44 4.65 10.95 -1.96
C ARG A 44 5.89 11.37 -1.19
N ARG A 45 6.60 12.43 -1.63
CA ARG A 45 7.82 12.90 -0.97
C ARG A 45 7.52 13.46 0.41
N VAL A 46 6.37 14.13 0.56
CA VAL A 46 5.92 14.64 1.86
C VAL A 46 5.52 13.46 2.75
N LEU A 47 4.75 12.51 2.20
CA LEU A 47 4.32 11.33 2.95
C LEU A 47 5.50 10.46 3.40
N GLU A 48 6.49 10.22 2.55
CA GLU A 48 7.71 9.46 2.88
C GLU A 48 8.51 10.17 3.98
N ARG A 49 8.59 11.51 3.95
CA ARG A 49 9.21 12.29 5.03
C ARG A 49 8.45 12.17 6.35
N ASP A 50 7.14 12.03 6.27
CA ASP A 50 6.26 11.83 7.42
C ASP A 50 6.23 10.36 7.89
N GLY A 51 7.00 9.46 7.27
CA GLY A 51 7.15 8.07 7.68
C GLY A 51 6.40 7.04 6.83
N MET A 52 5.84 7.44 5.68
CA MET A 52 5.25 6.49 4.73
C MET A 52 6.33 5.52 4.22
N PRO A 53 6.07 4.20 4.20
CA PRO A 53 7.00 3.23 3.65
C PRO A 53 7.33 3.52 2.18
N SER A 54 8.63 3.64 1.87
CA SER A 54 9.11 3.81 0.50
C SER A 54 9.04 2.51 -0.30
N ALA A 55 9.09 2.65 -1.63
CA ALA A 55 9.24 1.53 -2.55
C ALA A 55 10.52 0.72 -2.26
N ARG A 56 10.40 -0.61 -2.25
CA ARG A 56 11.52 -1.50 -1.89
C ARG A 56 12.34 -1.89 -3.13
N PRO A 57 13.65 -1.59 -3.18
CA PRO A 57 14.50 -1.96 -4.33
C PRO A 57 14.59 -3.48 -4.55
N SER A 58 14.56 -4.27 -3.46
CA SER A 58 14.66 -5.73 -3.50
C SER A 58 13.56 -6.42 -4.31
N ILE A 59 12.42 -5.73 -4.50
CA ILE A 59 11.24 -6.24 -5.20
C ILE A 59 10.87 -5.34 -6.38
N ARG A 60 11.88 -4.89 -7.15
CA ARG A 60 11.70 -4.04 -8.35
C ARG A 60 11.06 -2.68 -8.07
N HIS A 61 11.41 -2.05 -6.94
CA HIS A 61 10.87 -0.74 -6.55
C HIS A 61 9.34 -0.71 -6.44
N LEU A 62 8.75 -1.81 -5.94
CA LEU A 62 7.33 -1.87 -5.63
C LEU A 62 7.08 -1.47 -4.18
N TYR A 63 5.91 -0.87 -3.95
CA TYR A 63 5.38 -0.60 -2.63
C TYR A 63 4.69 -1.83 -2.08
N TYR A 64 4.86 -2.07 -0.78
CA TYR A 64 3.98 -2.96 -0.03
C TYR A 64 2.70 -2.20 0.30
N VAL A 65 1.68 -2.36 -0.54
CA VAL A 65 0.40 -1.61 -0.49
C VAL A 65 -0.22 -1.61 0.91
N PRO A 66 -0.26 -2.74 1.64
CA PRO A 66 -0.81 -2.77 2.99
C PRO A 66 -0.23 -1.76 3.97
N ALA A 67 1.10 -1.61 3.98
CA ALA A 67 1.75 -0.71 4.92
C ALA A 67 1.56 0.76 4.54
N VAL A 68 1.48 1.05 3.23
CA VAL A 68 1.11 2.38 2.74
C VAL A 68 -0.31 2.74 3.21
N LEU A 69 -1.27 1.84 3.02
CA LEU A 69 -2.65 2.10 3.41
C LEU A 69 -2.82 2.20 4.93
N LYS A 70 -2.16 1.33 5.71
CA LYS A 70 -2.13 1.43 7.19
C LYS A 70 -1.56 2.77 7.64
N PHE A 71 -0.51 3.27 6.98
CA PHE A 71 0.05 4.59 7.26
C PHE A 71 -0.97 5.70 7.01
N ILE A 72 -1.64 5.69 5.84
CA ILE A 72 -2.67 6.68 5.51
C ILE A 72 -3.82 6.62 6.52
N ASP A 73 -4.27 5.42 6.88
CA ASP A 73 -5.38 5.25 7.82
C ASP A 73 -5.07 5.78 9.22
N ASN A 74 -3.84 5.57 9.68
CA ASN A 74 -3.37 6.10 10.95
C ASN A 74 -3.23 7.62 10.92
N ARG A 75 -2.71 8.17 9.80
CA ARG A 75 -2.55 9.62 9.60
C ARG A 75 -3.88 10.35 9.61
N GLU A 76 -4.87 9.82 8.89
CA GLU A 76 -6.19 10.43 8.74
C GLU A 76 -7.14 10.09 9.90
N GLY A 77 -6.69 9.29 10.87
CA GLY A 77 -7.50 8.88 12.02
C GLY A 77 -8.73 8.05 11.63
N THR A 78 -8.72 7.44 10.43
CA THR A 78 -9.85 6.65 9.92
C THR A 78 -9.94 5.30 10.61
N GLY A 79 -8.84 4.80 11.22
CA GLY A 79 -8.80 3.64 12.11
C GLY A 79 -9.53 2.40 11.57
N GLY A 80 -9.62 2.27 10.24
CA GLY A 80 -10.60 1.42 9.56
C GLY A 80 -10.01 0.14 9.00
N LEU A 81 -8.70 0.12 8.76
CA LEU A 81 -7.95 -1.05 8.32
C LEU A 81 -7.57 -1.92 9.53
N GLU A 82 -8.52 -2.72 10.02
CA GLU A 82 -8.21 -4.01 10.66
C GLU A 82 -7.77 -4.98 9.58
N ALA A 83 -6.61 -4.72 8.99
CA ALA A 83 -6.05 -5.65 8.06
C ALA A 83 -4.98 -6.48 8.77
N ASP A 84 -5.19 -7.78 8.74
CA ASP A 84 -4.37 -8.84 9.35
C ASP A 84 -3.05 -9.00 8.57
N TYR A 85 -2.36 -7.89 8.35
CA TYR A 85 -1.05 -7.84 7.74
C TYR A 85 -0.02 -7.94 8.85
N PRO A 86 0.86 -8.96 8.84
CA PRO A 86 2.03 -8.90 9.68
C PRO A 86 2.79 -7.60 9.38
N GLU A 87 3.21 -6.89 10.43
CA GLU A 87 3.98 -5.63 10.29
C GLU A 87 5.26 -5.84 9.49
N ASP A 88 5.77 -7.07 9.54
CA ASP A 88 6.77 -7.58 8.61
C ASP A 88 6.08 -8.12 7.36
N GLY A 89 6.30 -7.45 6.23
CA GLY A 89 6.05 -8.05 4.91
C GLY A 89 6.75 -9.43 4.78
N PRO A 90 6.49 -10.19 3.71
CA PRO A 90 6.98 -11.57 3.53
C PRO A 90 8.51 -11.75 3.46
N ASP A 91 9.30 -10.75 3.84
CA ASP A 91 10.76 -10.81 3.95
C ASP A 91 11.23 -11.57 5.22
N ARG A 92 10.31 -12.03 6.08
CA ARG A 92 10.58 -13.01 7.16
C ARG A 92 10.14 -14.44 6.80
N PHE A 93 10.36 -14.89 5.57
CA PHE A 93 10.64 -16.31 5.37
C PHE A 93 12.02 -16.58 6.01
N GLY A 94 12.00 -16.89 7.31
CA GLY A 94 13.15 -17.52 7.96
C GLY A 94 13.52 -18.84 7.27
N PRO A 95 14.72 -19.40 7.52
CA PRO A 95 15.12 -20.68 6.95
C PRO A 95 14.12 -21.81 7.22
#